data_AF-A0A0N4TSK6-F1
#
_entry.id   AF-A0A0N4TSK6-F1
#
_cell.length_a   1.000
_cell.length_b   1.000
_cell.length_c   1.000
_cell.angle_alpha   90.00
_cell.angle_beta   90.00
_cell.angle_gamma   90.00
#
_symmetry.space_group_name_H-M   'P 1'
#
loop_
_entity.id
_entity.type
_entity.pdbx_description
1 polymer ?
#
loop_
_entity_poly.entity_id
_entity_poly.type
_entity_poly.pdbx_seq_one_letter_code
_entity_poly.pdbx_strand_id
1 'polypeptide(L)'
;MLFAYCSGKTDARQLTEFLQILLAESINGQDKTLCAQIREVMRCLVAFDDRATDIMERALTSLYECLPREKMWRFANAERISFVKKSVERSLMAQLYVYALYPNGEADQSRDRFLSVKTRLRGEYPWPSAQAEIGIINAYKSPRDKMACIVRCCETIENLIILASERGAASADDITPVLVYVLIQANPLALLSNIQYIGAFYANQISGIEAYWWTQFTSAVEFIKTLLSQNL
;
A
#
# COMPACT_ATOMS: atom_id res chain seq x y z
N MET A 1 -0.51 -9.36 21.72
CA MET A 1 -0.88 -8.23 20.82
C MET A 1 0.00 -6.98 21.01
N LEU A 2 1.01 -6.98 21.89
CA LEU A 2 1.91 -5.83 22.14
C LEU A 2 3.20 -5.80 21.30
N PHE A 3 3.51 -6.85 20.55
CA PHE A 3 4.80 -6.95 19.84
C PHE A 3 4.85 -6.27 18.46
N ALA A 4 3.71 -5.98 17.82
CA ALA A 4 3.69 -5.32 16.50
C ALA A 4 3.79 -3.78 16.58
N TYR A 5 3.49 -3.18 17.74
CA TYR A 5 3.50 -1.72 17.93
C TYR A 5 4.91 -1.15 18.22
N CYS A 6 5.85 -2.00 18.63
CA CYS A 6 7.22 -1.59 18.97
C CYS A 6 8.19 -1.60 17.77
N SER A 7 7.96 -2.39 16.72
CA SER A 7 8.87 -2.43 15.56
C SER A 7 8.87 -1.10 14.80
N GLY A 8 7.68 -0.57 14.50
CA GLY A 8 7.56 0.63 13.66
C GLY A 8 8.05 1.95 14.29
N LYS A 9 8.19 2.04 15.61
CA LYS A 9 8.83 3.20 16.28
C LYS A 9 10.35 3.15 16.20
N THR A 10 10.91 1.95 16.12
CA THR A 10 12.35 1.71 16.06
C THR A 10 12.86 2.00 14.65
N ASP A 11 12.13 1.54 13.64
CA ASP A 11 12.46 1.74 12.21
C ASP A 11 12.34 3.22 11.79
N ALA A 12 11.32 3.91 12.31
CA ALA A 12 11.11 5.34 12.11
C ALA A 12 12.27 6.18 12.66
N ARG A 13 12.66 5.90 13.91
CA ARG A 13 13.75 6.61 14.57
C ARG A 13 15.10 6.33 13.90
N GLN A 14 15.33 5.09 13.50
CA GLN A 14 16.50 4.68 12.72
C GLN A 14 16.55 5.34 11.35
N LEU A 15 15.41 5.53 10.66
CA LEU A 15 15.38 6.26 9.39
C LEU A 15 15.68 7.75 9.61
N THR A 16 15.13 8.38 10.66
CA THR A 16 15.44 9.77 10.96
C THR A 16 16.92 9.95 11.28
N GLU A 17 17.50 9.02 12.07
CA GLU A 17 18.94 8.96 12.34
C GLU A 17 19.73 8.73 11.03
N PHE A 18 19.28 7.83 10.16
CA PHE A 18 19.91 7.56 8.86
C PHE A 18 19.85 8.75 7.90
N LEU A 19 18.72 9.43 7.80
CA LEU A 19 18.57 10.65 7.01
C LEU A 19 19.43 11.79 7.59
N GLN A 20 19.57 11.88 8.91
CA GLN A 20 20.49 12.82 9.55
C GLN A 20 21.97 12.48 9.27
N ILE A 21 22.33 11.20 9.26
CA ILE A 21 23.67 10.72 8.90
C ILE A 21 23.97 11.01 7.42
N LEU A 22 23.05 10.67 6.51
CA LEU A 22 23.18 10.99 5.08
C LEU A 22 23.23 12.51 4.83
N LEU A 23 22.49 13.29 5.62
CA LEU A 23 22.59 14.74 5.57
C LEU A 23 23.98 15.21 6.01
N ALA A 24 24.50 14.66 7.11
CA ALA A 24 25.84 15.00 7.59
C ALA A 24 26.94 14.59 6.59
N GLU A 25 26.84 13.41 5.99
CA GLU A 25 27.77 12.93 4.97
C GLU A 25 27.69 13.76 3.68
N SER A 26 26.49 14.13 3.23
CA SER A 26 26.31 14.99 2.05
C SER A 26 26.80 16.41 2.28
N ILE A 27 26.63 16.97 3.49
CA ILE A 27 27.21 18.26 3.88
C ILE A 27 28.75 18.16 3.84
N ASN A 28 29.32 17.10 4.42
CA ASN A 28 30.78 16.90 4.45
C ASN A 28 31.36 16.64 3.05
N GLY A 29 30.64 15.92 2.19
CA GLY A 29 31.01 15.67 0.80
C GLY A 29 30.79 16.86 -0.13
N GLN A 30 30.27 17.99 0.39
CA GLN A 30 29.83 19.17 -0.38
C GLN A 30 28.80 18.87 -1.48
N ASP A 31 28.06 17.78 -1.38
CA ASP A 31 26.98 17.46 -2.31
C ASP A 31 25.72 18.26 -1.93
N LYS A 32 25.67 19.48 -2.47
CA LYS A 32 24.58 20.43 -2.25
C LYS A 32 23.23 19.91 -2.76
N THR A 33 23.24 19.00 -3.73
CA THR A 33 22.02 18.45 -4.35
C THR A 33 21.39 17.42 -3.41
N LEU A 34 22.19 16.47 -2.93
CA LEU A 34 21.76 15.46 -1.98
C LEU A 34 21.35 16.10 -0.63
N CYS A 35 22.08 17.12 -0.18
CA CYS A 35 21.71 17.93 0.98
C CYS A 35 20.31 18.56 0.88
N ALA A 36 20.00 19.14 -0.27
CA ALA A 36 18.71 19.79 -0.51
C ALA A 36 17.58 18.77 -0.56
N GLN A 37 17.81 17.62 -1.20
CA GLN A 37 16.86 16.51 -1.28
C GLN A 37 16.54 15.93 0.11
N ILE A 38 17.56 15.66 0.93
CA ILE A 38 17.35 15.11 2.28
C ILE A 38 16.64 16.13 3.18
N ARG A 39 16.99 17.41 3.08
CA ARG A 39 16.29 18.49 3.80
C ARG A 39 14.84 18.62 3.35
N GLU A 40 14.56 18.51 2.07
CA GLU A 40 13.19 18.56 1.56
C GLU A 40 12.38 17.36 2.03
N VAL A 41 12.92 16.14 1.95
CA VAL A 41 12.31 14.94 2.54
C VAL A 41 11.97 15.17 4.02
N MET A 42 12.89 15.71 4.82
CA MET A 42 12.63 16.03 6.23
C MET A 42 11.58 17.13 6.41
N ARG A 43 11.52 18.12 5.52
CA ARG A 43 10.54 19.23 5.57
C ARG A 43 9.13 18.75 5.22
N CYS A 44 9.02 17.85 4.26
CA CYS A 44 7.77 17.19 3.87
C CYS A 44 7.23 16.27 4.96
N LEU A 45 8.09 15.72 5.82
CA LEU A 45 7.67 15.02 7.04
C LEU A 45 6.93 15.93 8.04
N VAL A 46 7.04 17.27 7.90
CA VAL A 46 6.50 18.26 8.85
C VAL A 46 5.30 19.05 8.29
N ALA A 47 5.19 19.19 6.96
CA ALA A 47 4.13 19.98 6.31
C ALA A 47 3.16 19.06 5.54
N PHE A 48 2.01 18.75 6.14
CA PHE A 48 0.95 17.96 5.49
C PHE A 48 -0.04 18.89 4.77
N ASP A 49 -0.16 18.77 3.45
CA ASP A 49 -1.11 19.45 2.53
C ASP A 49 -1.31 18.54 1.29
N ASP A 50 -2.29 18.81 0.43
CA ASP A 50 -2.61 18.06 -0.81
C ASP A 50 -1.42 17.90 -1.78
N ARG A 51 -0.37 18.70 -1.59
CA ARG A 51 0.91 18.62 -2.31
C ARG A 51 1.86 17.54 -1.79
N ALA A 52 1.59 16.92 -0.64
CA ALA A 52 2.47 15.92 -0.03
C ALA A 52 2.66 14.68 -0.90
N THR A 53 1.62 14.26 -1.63
CA THR A 53 1.68 13.13 -2.57
C THR A 53 2.66 13.40 -3.71
N ASP A 54 2.54 14.56 -4.35
CA ASP A 54 3.42 14.99 -5.44
C ASP A 54 4.86 15.20 -4.96
N ILE A 55 5.05 15.78 -3.77
CA ILE A 55 6.41 15.94 -3.22
C ILE A 55 7.03 14.59 -2.83
N MET A 56 6.26 13.67 -2.26
CA MET A 56 6.73 12.31 -1.98
C MET A 56 7.13 11.57 -3.25
N GLU A 57 6.29 11.63 -4.28
CA GLU A 57 6.57 10.99 -5.56
C GLU A 57 7.84 11.57 -6.18
N ARG A 58 8.00 12.90 -6.18
CA ARG A 58 9.22 13.57 -6.63
C ARG A 58 10.45 13.17 -5.81
N ALA A 59 10.34 13.06 -4.49
CA ALA A 59 11.43 12.65 -3.62
C ALA A 59 11.86 11.20 -3.86
N LEU A 60 10.90 10.27 -3.92
CA LEU A 60 11.19 8.86 -4.22
C LEU A 60 11.78 8.70 -5.62
N THR A 61 11.22 9.38 -6.63
CA THR A 61 11.74 9.36 -8.00
C THR A 61 13.17 9.88 -8.06
N SER A 62 13.44 11.02 -7.44
CA SER A 62 14.79 11.58 -7.37
C SER A 62 15.78 10.65 -6.68
N LEU A 63 15.39 10.01 -5.57
CA LEU A 63 16.25 9.02 -4.89
C LEU A 63 16.50 7.79 -5.76
N TYR A 64 15.48 7.32 -6.48
CA TYR A 64 15.58 6.18 -7.39
C TYR A 64 16.47 6.46 -8.62
N GLU A 65 16.55 7.71 -9.08
CA GLU A 65 17.44 8.14 -10.15
C GLU A 65 18.91 8.32 -9.68
N CYS A 66 19.11 8.71 -8.42
CA CYS A 66 20.44 8.83 -7.82
C CYS A 66 21.06 7.47 -7.48
N LEU A 67 20.25 6.50 -7.06
CA LEU A 67 20.68 5.15 -6.63
C LEU A 67 21.68 4.48 -7.60
N PRO A 68 21.44 4.42 -8.92
CA PRO A 68 22.40 3.80 -9.87
C PRO A 68 23.66 4.62 -10.14
N ARG A 69 23.67 5.93 -9.84
CA ARG A 69 24.79 6.84 -10.12
C ARG A 69 25.85 6.82 -9.03
N GLU A 70 25.47 6.38 -7.86
CA GLU A 70 26.32 6.29 -6.68
C GLU A 70 27.33 5.13 -6.79
N LYS A 71 28.60 5.40 -6.44
CA LYS A 71 29.71 4.44 -6.58
C LYS A 71 29.47 3.14 -5.81
N MET A 72 28.76 3.22 -4.68
CA MET A 72 28.40 2.08 -3.83
C MET A 72 27.52 1.05 -4.57
N TRP A 73 26.72 1.48 -5.55
CA TRP A 73 25.69 0.64 -6.20
C TRP A 73 26.08 0.16 -7.59
N ARG A 74 27.32 0.47 -8.04
CA ARG A 74 27.83 0.17 -9.38
C ARG A 74 27.76 -1.32 -9.77
N PHE A 75 27.72 -2.21 -8.79
CA PHE A 75 27.63 -3.67 -9.00
C PHE A 75 26.34 -4.28 -8.41
N ALA A 76 25.36 -3.47 -8.03
CA ALA A 76 24.10 -3.97 -7.51
C ALA A 76 23.25 -4.57 -8.64
N ASN A 77 22.79 -5.80 -8.46
CA ASN A 77 21.83 -6.43 -9.37
C ASN A 77 20.42 -5.80 -9.20
N ALA A 78 19.52 -6.07 -10.16
CA ALA A 78 18.17 -5.52 -10.15
C ALA A 78 17.38 -5.85 -8.87
N GLU A 79 17.60 -7.03 -8.29
CA GLU A 79 16.96 -7.45 -7.03
C GLU A 79 17.38 -6.59 -5.85
N ARG A 80 18.69 -6.32 -5.68
CA ARG A 80 19.20 -5.45 -4.61
C ARG A 80 18.67 -4.04 -4.75
N ILE A 81 18.65 -3.50 -5.98
CA ILE A 81 18.06 -2.19 -6.24
C ILE A 81 16.56 -2.18 -5.87
N SER A 82 15.80 -3.20 -6.27
CA SER A 82 14.38 -3.34 -5.90
C SER A 82 14.16 -3.39 -4.39
N PHE A 83 14.99 -4.16 -3.67
CA PHE A 83 14.94 -4.24 -2.21
C PHE A 83 15.17 -2.89 -1.53
N VAL A 84 16.15 -2.12 -2.01
CA VAL A 84 16.45 -0.79 -1.46
C VAL A 84 15.32 0.18 -1.74
N LYS A 85 14.79 0.20 -2.97
CA LYS A 85 13.62 1.02 -3.32
C LYS A 85 12.44 0.73 -2.38
N LYS A 86 12.11 -0.55 -2.18
CA LYS A 86 11.06 -0.98 -1.23
C LYS A 86 11.35 -0.53 0.20
N SER A 87 12.61 -0.63 0.65
CA SER A 87 13.00 -0.26 2.02
C SER A 87 12.90 1.24 2.27
N VAL A 88 13.33 2.07 1.31
CA VAL A 88 13.20 3.53 1.36
C VAL A 88 11.73 3.93 1.41
N GLU A 89 10.90 3.38 0.52
CA GLU A 89 9.46 3.64 0.47
C GLU A 89 8.77 3.27 1.80
N ARG A 90 9.02 2.06 2.32
CA ARG A 90 8.47 1.61 3.61
C ARG A 90 8.82 2.54 4.75
N SER A 91 10.08 2.97 4.81
CA SER A 91 10.57 3.81 5.90
C SER A 91 9.93 5.20 5.85
N LEU A 92 9.87 5.80 4.65
CA LEU A 92 9.24 7.09 4.44
C LEU A 92 7.73 7.05 4.76
N MET A 93 7.03 6.03 4.24
CA MET A 93 5.60 5.85 4.47
C MET A 93 5.30 5.52 5.92
N ALA A 94 6.21 4.87 6.65
CA ALA A 94 6.02 4.56 8.06
C ALA A 94 5.82 5.81 8.94
N GLN A 95 6.45 6.92 8.56
CA GLN A 95 6.36 8.22 9.24
C GLN A 95 5.10 8.98 8.87
N LEU A 96 4.73 8.95 7.58
CA LEU A 96 3.60 9.73 7.09
C LEU A 96 2.25 9.06 7.26
N TYR A 97 2.24 7.75 7.49
CA TYR A 97 1.02 6.93 7.45
C TYR A 97 -0.15 7.47 8.29
N VAL A 98 0.15 8.04 9.47
CA VAL A 98 -0.86 8.57 10.39
C VAL A 98 -1.66 9.70 9.75
N TYR A 99 -1.02 10.53 8.94
CA TYR A 99 -1.63 11.67 8.26
C TYR A 99 -2.11 11.29 6.85
N ALA A 100 -1.42 10.35 6.20
CA ALA A 100 -1.65 10.01 4.80
C ALA A 100 -2.88 9.11 4.57
N LEU A 101 -3.24 8.25 5.53
CA LEU A 101 -4.37 7.31 5.37
C LEU A 101 -5.75 8.00 5.47
N TYR A 102 -5.85 9.07 6.25
CA TYR A 102 -7.09 9.82 6.48
C TYR A 102 -6.85 11.31 6.24
N PRO A 103 -6.61 11.73 4.98
CA PRO A 103 -6.32 13.14 4.67
C PRO A 103 -7.45 14.08 5.10
N ASN A 104 -8.71 13.63 5.08
CA ASN A 104 -9.87 14.40 5.53
C ASN A 104 -10.32 14.05 6.96
N GLY A 105 -9.49 13.31 7.71
CA GLY A 105 -9.74 12.96 9.11
C GLY A 105 -11.04 12.18 9.32
N GLU A 106 -11.96 12.73 10.11
CA GLU A 106 -13.21 12.05 10.51
C GLU A 106 -14.15 11.76 9.33
N ALA A 107 -14.12 12.57 8.28
CA ALA A 107 -14.94 12.34 7.09
C ALA A 107 -14.60 11.00 6.43
N ASP A 108 -13.30 10.69 6.30
CA ASP A 108 -12.83 9.43 5.75
C ASP A 108 -13.21 8.25 6.66
N GLN A 109 -13.03 8.40 7.98
CA GLN A 109 -13.41 7.38 8.97
C GLN A 109 -14.92 7.08 8.97
N SER A 110 -15.76 8.11 8.79
CA SER A 110 -17.21 7.97 8.66
C SER A 110 -17.58 7.20 7.39
N ARG A 111 -16.95 7.55 6.25
CA ARG A 111 -17.11 6.86 4.97
C ARG A 111 -16.73 5.39 5.06
N ASP A 112 -15.60 5.06 5.70
CA ASP A 112 -15.19 3.66 5.92
C ASP A 112 -16.15 2.89 6.82
N ARG A 113 -16.69 3.55 7.85
CA ARG A 113 -17.68 2.94 8.75
C ARG A 113 -18.98 2.62 8.04
N PHE A 114 -19.37 3.42 7.05
CA PHE A 114 -20.54 3.16 6.22
C PHE A 114 -20.39 1.89 5.39
N LEU A 115 -19.19 1.65 4.80
CA LEU A 115 -18.92 0.44 4.04
C LEU A 115 -18.77 -0.80 4.94
N SER A 116 -18.46 -0.62 6.23
CA SER A 116 -18.26 -1.74 7.14
C SER A 116 -19.56 -2.50 7.38
N VAL A 117 -19.64 -3.70 6.80
CA VAL A 117 -20.82 -4.57 6.91
C VAL A 117 -20.93 -5.10 8.35
N LYS A 118 -21.90 -4.58 9.12
CA LYS A 118 -22.14 -4.98 10.51
C LYS A 118 -22.78 -6.38 10.61
N THR A 119 -21.96 -7.42 10.46
CA THR A 119 -22.11 -8.82 10.96
C THR A 119 -23.20 -9.75 10.36
N ARG A 120 -22.79 -11.03 10.29
CA ARG A 120 -23.59 -12.30 10.32
C ARG A 120 -24.09 -12.92 9.02
N LEU A 121 -23.39 -12.75 7.91
CA LEU A 121 -23.27 -13.87 6.99
C LEU A 121 -22.14 -14.73 7.58
N ARG A 122 -22.44 -15.85 8.25
CA ARG A 122 -21.49 -16.89 8.72
C ARG A 122 -21.96 -18.25 8.19
N GLY A 123 -21.62 -18.58 6.94
CA GLY A 123 -21.81 -19.92 6.36
C GLY A 123 -20.44 -20.51 5.99
N GLU A 124 -20.14 -21.74 6.44
CA GLU A 124 -18.84 -22.41 6.29
C GLU A 124 -18.15 -22.13 4.93
N TYR A 125 -16.90 -21.66 5.00
CA TYR A 125 -16.33 -20.78 3.98
C TYR A 125 -15.25 -21.46 3.13
N PRO A 126 -15.31 -21.41 1.79
CA PRO A 126 -14.27 -21.98 0.94
C PRO A 126 -12.98 -21.13 0.84
N TRP A 127 -12.98 -19.87 1.30
CA TRP A 127 -11.92 -18.89 0.97
C TRP A 127 -11.19 -18.24 2.17
N PRO A 128 -10.88 -18.94 3.28
CA PRO A 128 -10.24 -18.33 4.45
C PRO A 128 -8.84 -17.78 4.16
N SER A 129 -8.10 -18.36 3.21
CA SER A 129 -6.77 -17.88 2.79
C SER A 129 -6.84 -16.52 2.12
N ALA A 130 -7.77 -16.32 1.17
CA ALA A 130 -7.97 -15.03 0.50
C ALA A 130 -8.44 -13.94 1.50
N GLN A 131 -9.34 -14.31 2.41
CA GLN A 131 -9.79 -13.42 3.50
C GLN A 131 -8.63 -13.00 4.40
N ALA A 132 -7.71 -13.92 4.72
CA ALA A 132 -6.54 -13.62 5.53
C ALA A 132 -5.60 -12.63 4.83
N GLU A 133 -5.38 -12.78 3.52
CA GLU A 133 -4.52 -11.87 2.74
C GLU A 133 -5.03 -10.43 2.75
N ILE A 134 -6.33 -10.22 2.52
CA ILE A 134 -6.89 -8.87 2.54
C ILE A 134 -7.09 -8.33 3.96
N GLY A 135 -7.35 -9.21 4.93
CA GLY A 135 -7.58 -8.84 6.33
C GLY A 135 -6.36 -8.19 7.00
N ILE A 136 -5.15 -8.47 6.52
CA ILE A 136 -3.90 -7.88 7.03
C ILE A 136 -3.47 -6.61 6.31
N ILE A 137 -4.26 -6.05 5.39
CA ILE A 137 -3.88 -4.86 4.60
C ILE A 137 -3.47 -3.65 5.47
N ASN A 138 -4.08 -3.49 6.65
CA ASN A 138 -3.75 -2.41 7.59
C ASN A 138 -2.49 -2.67 8.43
N ALA A 139 -1.93 -3.88 8.40
CA ALA A 139 -0.63 -4.18 9.00
C ALA A 139 0.52 -3.54 8.19
N TYR A 140 0.29 -3.25 6.91
CA TYR A 140 1.26 -2.62 6.04
C TYR A 140 1.01 -1.12 5.90
N LYS A 141 2.09 -0.34 5.89
CA LYS A 141 2.05 1.12 5.70
C LYS A 141 2.44 1.55 4.29
N SER A 142 3.35 0.84 3.63
CA SER A 142 3.71 1.15 2.24
C SER A 142 2.52 0.85 1.31
N PRO A 143 2.22 1.73 0.35
CA PRO A 143 1.13 1.52 -0.60
C PRO A 143 1.41 0.33 -1.52
N ARG A 144 2.68 0.07 -1.87
CA ARG A 144 3.10 -1.12 -2.60
C ARG A 144 2.78 -2.42 -1.83
N ASP A 145 3.08 -2.47 -0.54
CA ASP A 145 2.79 -3.66 0.26
C ASP A 145 1.29 -3.89 0.44
N LYS A 146 0.50 -2.81 0.54
CA LYS A 146 -0.97 -2.90 0.54
C LYS A 146 -1.50 -3.43 -0.79
N MET A 147 -0.97 -2.93 -1.90
CA MET A 147 -1.29 -3.42 -3.23
C MET A 147 -0.94 -4.92 -3.37
N ALA A 148 0.20 -5.34 -2.82
CA ALA A 148 0.57 -6.76 -2.80
C ALA A 148 -0.43 -7.62 -1.99
N CYS A 149 -1.08 -7.10 -0.94
CA CYS A 149 -2.16 -7.83 -0.25
C CYS A 149 -3.37 -8.04 -1.16
N ILE A 150 -3.73 -7.03 -1.95
CA ILE A 150 -4.82 -7.12 -2.94
C ILE A 150 -4.48 -8.18 -3.99
N VAL A 151 -3.28 -8.12 -4.56
CA VAL A 151 -2.82 -9.09 -5.56
C VAL A 151 -2.85 -10.51 -5.00
N ARG A 152 -2.26 -10.75 -3.82
CA ARG A 152 -2.26 -12.09 -3.20
C ARG A 152 -3.67 -12.59 -2.88
N CYS A 153 -4.58 -11.71 -2.45
CA CYS A 153 -5.99 -12.06 -2.25
C CYS A 153 -6.63 -12.53 -3.57
N CYS A 154 -6.48 -11.76 -4.65
CA CYS A 154 -7.07 -12.09 -5.95
C CYS A 154 -6.46 -13.35 -6.58
N GLU A 155 -5.13 -13.49 -6.55
CA GLU A 155 -4.44 -14.70 -7.04
C GLU A 155 -4.84 -15.93 -6.22
N THR A 156 -5.05 -15.79 -4.90
CA THR A 156 -5.53 -16.90 -4.06
C THR A 156 -6.92 -17.34 -4.49
N ILE A 157 -7.82 -16.39 -4.80
CA ILE A 157 -9.15 -16.69 -5.34
C ILE A 157 -9.03 -17.40 -6.69
N GLU A 158 -8.26 -16.85 -7.62
CA GLU A 158 -8.06 -17.44 -8.95
C GLU A 158 -7.54 -18.88 -8.86
N ASN A 159 -6.47 -19.11 -8.08
CA ASN A 159 -5.88 -20.43 -7.90
C ASN A 159 -6.88 -21.45 -7.34
N LEU A 160 -7.68 -21.05 -6.35
CA LEU A 160 -8.70 -21.91 -5.76
C LEU A 160 -9.86 -22.19 -6.73
N ILE A 161 -10.25 -21.25 -7.60
CA ILE A 161 -11.22 -21.48 -8.68
C ILE A 161 -10.65 -22.46 -9.71
N ILE A 162 -9.39 -22.28 -10.13
CA ILE A 162 -8.72 -23.17 -11.09
C ILE A 162 -8.64 -24.60 -10.54
N LEU A 163 -8.32 -24.77 -9.25
CA LEU A 163 -8.27 -26.09 -8.61
C LEU A 163 -9.64 -26.77 -8.53
N ALA A 164 -10.72 -26.00 -8.39
CA ALA A 164 -12.08 -26.51 -8.33
C ALA A 164 -12.72 -26.71 -9.73
N SER A 165 -12.14 -26.13 -10.78
CA SER A 165 -12.69 -26.11 -12.13
C SER A 165 -11.96 -27.08 -13.05
N GLU A 166 -12.71 -27.89 -13.80
CA GLU A 166 -12.15 -28.76 -14.84
C GLU A 166 -11.57 -27.96 -16.04
N ARG A 167 -11.87 -26.65 -16.15
CA ARG A 167 -11.47 -25.81 -17.29
C ARG A 167 -10.00 -25.37 -17.26
N GLY A 168 -9.33 -25.46 -16.10
CA GLY A 168 -7.92 -25.06 -15.97
C GLY A 168 -7.65 -23.56 -16.11
N ALA A 169 -8.68 -22.72 -16.17
CA ALA A 169 -8.58 -21.26 -16.19
C ALA A 169 -9.82 -20.64 -15.53
N ALA A 170 -9.65 -19.49 -14.87
CA ALA A 170 -10.73 -18.69 -14.31
C ALA A 170 -10.91 -17.40 -15.12
N SER A 171 -12.15 -17.04 -15.44
CA SER A 171 -12.47 -15.76 -16.07
C SER A 171 -12.76 -14.68 -15.02
N ALA A 172 -12.76 -13.41 -15.44
CA ALA A 172 -13.15 -12.29 -14.58
C ALA A 172 -14.57 -12.46 -14.01
N ASP A 173 -15.47 -13.06 -14.79
CA ASP A 173 -16.86 -13.31 -14.39
C ASP A 173 -16.97 -14.41 -13.32
N ASP A 174 -16.01 -15.35 -13.28
CA ASP A 174 -15.91 -16.35 -12.21
C ASP A 174 -15.33 -15.74 -10.92
N ILE A 175 -14.40 -14.79 -11.06
CA ILE A 175 -13.65 -14.19 -9.93
C ILE A 175 -14.45 -13.11 -9.21
N THR A 176 -15.11 -12.21 -9.95
CA THR A 176 -15.73 -11.00 -9.39
C THR A 176 -16.75 -11.30 -8.27
N PRO A 177 -17.69 -12.26 -8.42
CA PRO A 177 -18.64 -12.58 -7.36
C PRO A 177 -17.95 -13.13 -6.11
N VAL A 178 -16.90 -13.94 -6.29
CA VAL A 178 -16.11 -14.50 -5.17
C VAL A 178 -15.34 -13.39 -4.46
N LEU A 179 -14.75 -12.45 -5.20
CA LEU A 179 -14.04 -11.30 -4.64
C LEU A 179 -14.97 -10.40 -3.83
N VAL A 180 -16.16 -10.07 -4.35
CA VAL A 180 -17.21 -9.34 -3.61
C VAL A 180 -17.54 -10.05 -2.30
N TYR A 181 -17.76 -11.36 -2.36
CA TYR A 181 -18.05 -12.15 -1.17
C TYR A 181 -16.89 -12.14 -0.17
N VAL A 182 -15.65 -12.38 -0.61
CA VAL A 182 -14.46 -12.35 0.24
C VAL A 182 -14.31 -11.00 0.95
N LEU A 183 -14.55 -9.88 0.25
CA LEU A 183 -14.47 -8.54 0.83
C LEU A 183 -15.54 -8.29 1.89
N ILE A 184 -16.79 -8.70 1.64
CA ILE A 184 -17.88 -8.60 2.62
C ILE A 184 -17.56 -9.41 3.88
N GLN A 185 -17.01 -10.62 3.70
CA GLN A 185 -16.73 -11.53 4.80
C GLN A 185 -15.49 -11.15 5.61
N ALA A 186 -14.41 -10.76 4.92
CA ALA A 186 -13.18 -10.31 5.57
C ALA A 186 -13.37 -8.96 6.26
N ASN A 187 -14.26 -8.11 5.73
CA ASN A 187 -14.55 -6.75 6.23
C ASN A 187 -13.27 -5.98 6.60
N PRO A 188 -12.33 -5.81 5.65
CA PRO A 188 -11.04 -5.19 5.93
C PRO A 188 -11.23 -3.76 6.45
N LEU A 189 -10.46 -3.41 7.47
CA LEU A 189 -10.55 -2.10 8.12
C LEU A 189 -10.14 -0.98 7.16
N ALA A 190 -10.86 0.14 7.19
CA ALA A 190 -10.54 1.33 6.40
C ALA A 190 -10.39 1.06 4.89
N LEU A 191 -11.25 0.19 4.33
CA LEU A 191 -11.13 -0.28 2.95
C LEU A 191 -11.11 0.87 1.92
N LEU A 192 -11.98 1.88 2.06
CA LEU A 192 -12.05 2.99 1.12
C LEU A 192 -10.84 3.92 1.27
N SER A 193 -10.41 4.17 2.50
CA SER A 193 -9.16 4.91 2.76
C SER A 193 -7.93 4.18 2.23
N ASN A 194 -7.84 2.86 2.35
CA ASN A 194 -6.76 2.08 1.74
C ASN A 194 -6.75 2.22 0.22
N ILE A 195 -7.91 2.18 -0.44
CA ILE A 195 -8.01 2.34 -1.90
C ILE A 195 -7.58 3.74 -2.33
N GLN A 196 -8.10 4.78 -1.66
CA GLN A 196 -7.72 6.16 -1.93
C GLN A 196 -6.21 6.37 -1.72
N TYR A 197 -5.65 5.78 -0.66
CA TYR A 197 -4.24 5.86 -0.33
C TYR A 197 -3.35 5.18 -1.39
N ILE A 198 -3.69 3.96 -1.83
CA ILE A 198 -2.94 3.28 -2.91
C ILE A 198 -3.05 4.08 -4.21
N GLY A 199 -4.26 4.58 -4.54
CA GLY A 199 -4.49 5.41 -5.70
C GLY A 199 -3.68 6.71 -5.68
N ALA A 200 -3.49 7.31 -4.51
CA ALA A 200 -2.69 8.52 -4.37
C ALA A 200 -1.19 8.25 -4.51
N PHE A 201 -0.65 7.24 -3.82
CA PHE A 201 0.80 7.07 -3.68
C PHE A 201 1.44 6.00 -4.58
N TYR A 202 0.65 5.18 -5.27
CA TYR A 202 1.18 4.05 -6.06
C TYR A 202 0.56 3.91 -7.45
N ALA A 203 -0.46 4.70 -7.82
CA ALA A 203 -1.14 4.57 -9.12
C ALA A 203 -0.20 4.59 -10.34
N ASN A 204 0.82 5.46 -10.34
CA ASN A 204 1.77 5.58 -11.44
C ASN A 204 2.70 4.36 -11.61
N GLN A 205 2.76 3.48 -10.61
CA GLN A 205 3.56 2.25 -10.63
C GLN A 205 2.73 1.01 -10.97
N ILE A 206 1.39 1.09 -10.87
CA ILE A 206 0.48 -0.02 -11.15
C ILE A 206 0.50 -0.32 -12.66
N SER A 207 0.93 -1.53 -13.03
CA SER A 207 1.04 -1.94 -14.43
C SER A 207 0.86 -3.45 -14.60
N GLY A 208 0.61 -3.89 -15.84
CA GLY A 208 0.46 -5.31 -16.17
C GLY A 208 -0.61 -6.02 -15.33
N ILE A 209 -0.24 -7.12 -14.69
CA ILE A 209 -1.16 -7.92 -13.87
C ILE A 209 -1.63 -7.17 -12.62
N GLU A 210 -0.81 -6.28 -12.04
CA GLU A 210 -1.23 -5.45 -10.91
C GLU A 210 -2.38 -4.52 -11.31
N ALA A 211 -2.33 -3.95 -12.52
CA ALA A 211 -3.39 -3.07 -13.03
C ALA A 211 -4.71 -3.82 -13.25
N TYR A 212 -4.63 -5.05 -13.75
CA TYR A 212 -5.79 -5.93 -13.88
C TYR A 212 -6.43 -6.20 -12.51
N TRP A 213 -5.64 -6.64 -11.51
CA TRP A 213 -6.17 -6.91 -10.18
C TRP A 213 -6.70 -5.67 -9.47
N TRP A 214 -6.04 -4.53 -9.65
CA TRP A 214 -6.52 -3.25 -9.14
C TRP A 214 -7.90 -2.90 -9.69
N THR A 215 -8.10 -3.09 -10.99
CA THR A 215 -9.38 -2.83 -11.66
C THR A 215 -10.48 -3.76 -11.15
N GLN A 216 -10.20 -5.06 -11.04
CA GLN A 216 -11.16 -6.03 -10.50
C GLN A 216 -11.55 -5.72 -9.05
N PHE A 217 -10.55 -5.39 -8.22
CA PHE A 217 -10.76 -5.06 -6.82
C PHE A 217 -11.59 -3.80 -6.62
N THR A 218 -11.24 -2.71 -7.31
CA THR A 218 -11.99 -1.44 -7.22
C THR A 218 -13.42 -1.58 -7.75
N SER A 219 -13.63 -2.37 -8.82
CA SER A 219 -14.96 -2.69 -9.34
C SER A 219 -15.81 -3.46 -8.33
N ALA A 220 -15.24 -4.47 -7.66
CA ALA A 220 -15.92 -5.22 -6.61
C ALA A 220 -16.32 -4.33 -5.42
N VAL A 221 -15.46 -3.39 -5.02
CA VAL A 221 -15.75 -2.44 -3.94
C VAL A 221 -16.87 -1.46 -4.34
N GLU A 222 -16.86 -0.96 -5.57
CA GLU A 222 -17.92 -0.09 -6.08
C GLU A 222 -19.28 -0.81 -6.15
N PHE A 223 -19.27 -2.10 -6.51
CA PHE A 223 -20.45 -2.94 -6.44
C PHE A 223 -20.98 -3.07 -5.02
N ILE A 224 -20.12 -3.31 -4.02
CA ILE A 224 -20.52 -3.36 -2.60
C ILE A 224 -21.13 -2.03 -2.15
N LYS A 225 -20.52 -0.89 -2.52
CA LYS A 225 -21.06 0.44 -2.22
C LYS A 225 -22.47 0.61 -2.78
N THR A 226 -22.66 0.21 -4.04
CA THR A 226 -23.96 0.28 -4.72
C THR A 226 -25.00 -0.60 -4.02
N LEU A 227 -24.63 -1.84 -3.67
CA LEU A 227 -25.51 -2.74 -2.92
C LEU A 227 -25.93 -2.13 -1.57
N LEU A 228 -25.01 -1.56 -0.81
CA LEU A 228 -25.34 -0.96 0.48
C LEU A 228 -26.22 0.29 0.31
N SER A 229 -26.02 1.07 -0.75
CA SER A 229 -26.85 2.25 -1.04
C SER A 229 -28.28 1.92 -1.46
N GLN A 230 -28.52 0.76 -2.07
CA GLN A 230 -29.84 0.33 -2.54
C GLN A 230 -30.65 -0.42 -1.46
N ASN A 231 -30.00 -0.90 -0.40
CA ASN A 231 -30.62 -1.66 0.69
C ASN A 231 -30.83 -0.82 1.97
N LEU A 232 -30.78 0.50 1.85
CA LEU A 232 -31.11 1.51 2.87
C LEU A 232 -32.33 2.31 2.39
#